data_AF-A0A336UU77-F1
#
_entry.id   AF-A0A336UU77-F1
#
_cell.length_a   1.000
_cell.length_b   1.000
_cell.length_c   1.000
_cell.angle_alpha   90.00
_cell.angle_beta   90.00
_cell.angle_gamma   90.00
#
_symmetry.space_group_name_H-M   'P 1'
#
loop_
_entity.id
_entity.type
_entity.pdbx_description
1 polymer ?
#
loop_
_entity_poly.entity_id
_entity_poly.type
_entity_poly.pdbx_seq_one_letter_code
_entity_poly.pdbx_strand_id
1 'polypeptide(L)' 'AVLFSVPYDYNLYSNWWNVKVYSGKRTADRSMYTDLYYYASPFKGNNGWHERSLGYRLKSIGHMNSSGQAILNIKVKRA' A
#
# COMPACT_ATOMS: atom_id res chain seq x y z
N ALA A 1 4.05 1.40 -8.10
CA ALA A 1 4.13 0.11 -7.39
C ALA A 1 3.05 0.04 -6.33
N VAL A 2 2.58 -1.17 -6.02
CA VAL A 2 1.57 -1.44 -4.99
C VAL A 2 2.11 -2.52 -4.07
N LEU A 3 2.00 -2.30 -2.76
CA LEU A 3 2.31 -3.26 -1.70
C LEU A 3 1.00 -3.75 -1.08
N PHE A 4 0.91 -5.04 -0.82
CA PHE A 4 -0.04 -5.66 0.10
C PHE A 4 0.71 -6.62 1.02
N SER A 5 0.33 -6.64 2.30
CA SER A 5 0.82 -7.56 3.32
C SER A 5 -0.36 -8.09 4.11
N VAL A 6 -0.54 -9.40 4.07
CA VAL A 6 -1.58 -10.13 4.79
C VAL A 6 -0.85 -11.16 5.64
N PRO A 7 -0.70 -10.93 6.96
CA PRO A 7 0.06 -11.83 7.81
C PRO A 7 -0.71 -13.13 8.08
N TYR A 8 0.03 -14.17 8.46
CA TYR A 8 -0.55 -15.41 8.96
C TYR A 8 -1.07 -15.25 10.40
N ASP A 9 -0.25 -14.67 11.28
CA ASP A 9 -0.57 -14.49 12.70
C ASP A 9 -1.00 -13.04 13.00
N TYR A 10 -2.28 -12.86 13.30
CA TYR A 10 -2.87 -11.56 13.63
C TYR A 10 -2.72 -11.16 15.10
N ASN A 11 -2.21 -12.03 15.97
CA ASN A 11 -1.89 -11.65 17.35
C ASN A 11 -0.67 -10.72 17.41
N LEU A 12 0.25 -10.87 16.45
CA LEU A 12 1.50 -10.11 16.37
C LEU A 12 1.49 -9.06 15.26
N TYR A 13 0.71 -9.27 14.21
CA TYR A 13 0.76 -8.45 12.99
C TYR A 13 -0.62 -7.97 12.55
N SER A 14 -0.64 -7.12 11.52
CA SER A 14 -1.87 -6.62 10.91
C SER A 14 -1.69 -6.50 9.41
N ASN A 15 -2.79 -6.33 8.68
CA ASN A 15 -2.74 -6.00 7.26
C ASN A 15 -2.05 -4.65 7.05
N TRP A 16 -1.23 -4.56 6.00
CA TRP A 16 -0.61 -3.31 5.55
C TRP A 16 -0.64 -3.22 4.04
N TRP A 17 -0.77 -2.01 3.51
CA TRP A 17 -0.72 -1.74 2.08
C TRP A 17 -0.08 -0.40 1.80
N ASN A 18 0.45 -0.21 0.60
CA ASN A 18 1.03 1.05 0.20
C ASN A 18 0.98 1.23 -1.32
N VAL A 19 1.07 2.47 -1.77
CA VAL A 19 1.14 2.83 -3.18
C VAL A 19 2.10 4.01 -3.35
N LYS A 20 3.03 3.87 -4.29
CA LYS A 20 4.06 4.87 -4.59
C LYS A 20 4.41 4.85 -6.07
N VAL A 21 4.68 6.02 -6.63
CA VAL A 21 5.21 6.18 -7.98
C VAL A 21 6.73 6.30 -7.88
N TYR A 22 7.45 5.48 -8.65
CA TYR A 22 8.91 5.57 -8.81
C TYR A 22 9.22 6.15 -10.17
N SER A 23 10.31 6.91 -10.27
CA SER A 23 10.83 7.39 -11.55
C SER A 23 11.37 6.23 -12.40
N GLY A 24 11.14 6.32 -13.71
CA GLY A 24 11.62 5.33 -14.68
C GLY A 24 10.94 3.97 -14.59
N LYS A 25 11.54 2.99 -15.28
CA LYS A 25 11.08 1.60 -15.27
C LYS A 25 11.83 0.83 -14.18
N ARG A 26 11.09 0.35 -13.17
CA ARG A 26 11.65 -0.44 -12.07
C ARG A 26 10.82 -1.71 -11.88
N THR A 27 11.49 -2.86 -11.89
CA THR A 27 10.89 -4.15 -11.54
C THR A 27 10.69 -4.24 -10.03
N ALA A 28 9.60 -4.87 -9.59
CA ALA A 28 9.38 -5.10 -8.16
C ALA A 28 10.39 -6.13 -7.62
N ASP A 29 11.02 -5.82 -6.50
CA ASP A 29 12.03 -6.66 -5.85
C ASP A 29 11.99 -6.50 -4.31
N ARG A 30 12.90 -7.18 -3.62
CA ARG A 30 13.02 -7.12 -2.15
C ARG A 30 13.33 -5.70 -1.64
N SER A 31 14.07 -4.90 -2.40
CA SER A 31 14.39 -3.52 -2.01
C SER A 31 13.14 -2.65 -2.06
N MET A 32 12.29 -2.83 -3.09
CA MET A 32 11.02 -2.14 -3.23
C MET A 32 10.02 -2.56 -2.15
N TYR A 33 9.95 -3.86 -1.80
CA TYR A 33 9.17 -4.32 -0.66
C TYR A 33 9.61 -3.62 0.63
N THR A 34 10.92 -3.59 0.90
CA THR A 34 11.47 -3.01 2.13
C THR A 34 11.18 -1.51 2.21
N ASP A 35 11.33 -0.77 1.11
CA ASP A 35 10.95 0.65 1.03
C ASP A 35 9.45 0.84 1.32
N LEU A 36 8.58 0.13 0.61
CA LEU A 36 7.13 0.31 0.75
C LEU A 36 6.60 -0.08 2.13
N TYR A 37 7.19 -1.10 2.77
CA TYR A 37 6.73 -1.64 4.05
C TYR A 37 7.34 -0.91 5.25
N TYR A 38 8.64 -0.61 5.23
CA TYR A 38 9.32 -0.05 6.41
C TYR A 38 9.56 1.46 6.33
N TYR A 39 9.71 2.04 5.13
CA TYR A 39 10.24 3.40 4.98
C TYR A 39 9.29 4.39 4.31
N ALA A 40 8.26 3.93 3.59
CA ALA A 40 7.32 4.77 2.86
C ALA A 40 5.95 4.94 3.56
N SER A 41 5.91 4.80 4.88
CA SER A 41 4.72 4.96 5.73
C SER A 41 3.51 4.20 5.19
N PRO A 42 3.48 2.85 5.26
CA PRO A 42 2.34 2.08 4.76
C PRO A 42 1.06 2.41 5.52
N PHE A 43 -0.07 2.18 4.87
CA PHE A 43 -1.39 2.26 5.47
C PHE A 43 -1.78 0.93 6.10
N LYS A 44 -2.39 0.98 7.28
CA LYS A 44 -2.95 -0.21 7.92
C LYS A 44 -4.21 -0.64 7.17
N GLY A 45 -4.36 -1.94 6.93
CA GLY A 45 -5.62 -2.53 6.48
C GLY A 45 -6.60 -2.56 7.65
N ASN A 46 -7.28 -1.45 7.87
CA ASN A 46 -8.11 -1.18 9.05
C ASN A 46 -9.58 -0.93 8.69
N ASN A 47 -10.01 -1.31 7.49
CA ASN A 47 -11.35 -1.05 6.94
C ASN A 47 -11.64 0.45 6.69
N GLY A 48 -10.62 1.30 6.79
CA GLY A 48 -10.71 2.73 6.50
C GLY A 48 -10.27 3.06 5.06
N TRP A 49 -10.79 4.18 4.55
CA TRP A 49 -10.28 4.80 3.33
C TRP A 49 -9.11 5.72 3.65
N HIS A 50 -8.05 5.65 2.85
CA HIS A 50 -6.87 6.50 2.95
C HIS A 50 -6.59 7.19 1.62
N GLU A 51 -6.21 8.47 1.67
CA GLU A 51 -5.80 9.26 0.51
C GLU A 51 -4.34 9.73 0.65
N ARG A 52 -3.59 9.76 -0.45
CA ARG A 52 -2.21 10.29 -0.50
C ARG A 52 -1.84 10.84 -1.87
N SER A 53 -1.13 11.96 -1.87
CA SER A 53 -0.45 12.49 -3.07
C SER A 53 0.71 11.58 -3.46
N LEU A 54 0.78 11.21 -4.74
CA LEU A 54 1.83 10.34 -5.28
C LEU A 54 2.96 11.13 -5.95
N GLY A 55 2.91 12.46 -5.90
CA GLY A 55 3.67 13.30 -6.83
C GLY A 55 3.17 13.13 -8.27
N TYR A 56 3.92 13.64 -9.24
CA TYR A 56 3.62 13.46 -10.67
C TYR A 56 2.19 13.85 -11.09
N ARG A 57 1.56 14.81 -10.37
CA ARG A 57 0.15 15.22 -10.55
C ARG A 57 -0.85 14.05 -10.38
N LEU A 58 -0.51 13.07 -9.55
CA LEU A 58 -1.35 11.91 -9.23
C LEU A 58 -1.63 11.84 -7.73
N LYS A 59 -2.76 11.24 -7.41
CA LYS A 59 -3.12 10.86 -6.05
C LYS A 59 -3.83 9.51 -6.03
N SER A 60 -3.70 8.81 -4.91
CA SER A 60 -4.40 7.55 -4.65
C SER A 60 -5.44 7.71 -3.56
N ILE A 61 -6.58 7.07 -3.74
CA ILE A 61 -7.56 6.77 -2.69
C ILE A 61 -7.66 5.26 -2.62
N GLY A 62 -7.53 4.67 -1.44
CA GLY A 62 -7.61 3.23 -1.30
C GLY A 62 -8.14 2.77 0.05
N HIS A 63 -8.55 1.51 0.10
CA HIS A 63 -9.14 0.86 1.25
C HIS A 63 -8.70 -0.61 1.27
N MET A 64 -8.33 -1.10 2.45
CA MET A 64 -8.08 -2.52 2.70
C MET A 64 -8.78 -2.93 3.98
N ASN A 65 -9.52 -4.05 3.94
CA ASN A 65 -10.12 -4.63 5.13
C ASN A 65 -9.04 -5.26 6.04
N SER A 66 -9.43 -5.60 7.27
CA SER A 66 -8.49 -6.11 8.30
C SER A 66 -8.42 -7.63 8.41
N SER A 67 -9.21 -8.39 7.64
CA SER A 67 -9.25 -9.86 7.74
C SER A 67 -8.16 -10.53 6.89
N GLY A 68 -7.92 -11.82 7.16
CA GLY A 68 -7.05 -12.68 6.35
C GLY A 68 -7.56 -12.95 4.93
N GLN A 69 -8.87 -12.83 4.72
CA GLN A 69 -9.47 -12.78 3.39
C GLN A 69 -9.51 -11.33 2.92
N ALA A 70 -8.33 -10.84 2.55
CA ALA A 70 -8.13 -9.42 2.31
C ALA A 70 -8.68 -8.97 0.94
N ILE A 71 -9.29 -7.79 0.92
CA ILE A 71 -9.72 -7.06 -0.26
C ILE A 71 -9.04 -5.69 -0.22
N LEU A 72 -8.19 -5.42 -1.20
CA LEU A 72 -7.51 -4.14 -1.40
C LEU A 72 -8.07 -3.45 -2.65
N ASN A 73 -8.72 -2.31 -2.47
CA ASN A 73 -9.21 -1.47 -3.55
C ASN A 73 -8.38 -0.19 -3.61
N ILE A 74 -7.83 0.13 -4.79
CA ILE A 74 -7.05 1.36 -5.00
C ILE A 74 -7.56 2.04 -6.27
N LYS A 75 -7.85 3.33 -6.16
CA LYS A 75 -8.13 4.21 -7.28
C LYS A 75 -7.03 5.27 -7.37
N VAL A 76 -6.34 5.33 -8.51
CA VAL A 76 -5.41 6.41 -8.84
C VAL A 76 -6.10 7.39 -9.77
N LYS A 77 -6.01 8.68 -9.47
CA LYS A 77 -6.57 9.76 -10.28
C LYS A 77 -5.57 10.91 -10.41
N ARG A 78 -5.82 11.81 -11.37
CA ARG A 78 -5.12 13.10 -11.42
C ARG A 78 -5.40 13.87 -10.12
N ALA A 79 -4.36 14.49 -9.58
CA ALA A 79 -4.40 15.27 -8.34
C ALA A 79 -5.24 16.53 -8.50
#